data_AF-A0A660A3D1-F1
#
_entry.id   AF-A0A660A3D1-F1
#
_cell.length_a   1.000
_cell.length_b   1.000
_cell.length_c   1.000
_cell.angle_alpha   90.00
_cell.angle_beta   90.00
_cell.angle_gamma   90.00
#
_symmetry.space_group_name_H-M   'P 1'
#
loop_
_entity.id
_entity.type
_entity.pdbx_description
1 polymer ?
#
loop_
_entity_poly.entity_id
_entity_poly.type
_entity_poly.pdbx_seq_one_letter_code
_entity_poly.pdbx_strand_id
1 'polypeptide(L)'
;MLDVSEVSIDQLCQETELKKQRVYNLLIEMIKDLEDTLTLTICDDTVSIPYKTYQLKMPYFKKLYQTSIFLKMLCFLIEPGELSLHDFIKREYISQATAYRIRTNCRKYLKKVGLNVRQNHVVGPEYRIRFLIALLHYQFGMTIYDFDKTSMNKVVSLIINSNQAITLNDASKAPY
;
A
#
# COMPACT_ATOMS: atom_id res chain seq x y z
N MET A 1 12.43 0.08 9.36
CA MET A 1 11.86 1.32 9.97
C MET A 1 10.69 1.07 10.94
N LEU A 2 10.25 -0.18 11.16
CA LEU A 2 9.46 -0.60 12.34
C LEU A 2 10.03 -1.94 12.86
N ASP A 3 11.36 -2.02 12.87
CA ASP A 3 12.12 -3.24 13.20
C ASP A 3 12.79 -3.12 14.58
N VAL A 4 12.65 -1.94 15.20
CA VAL A 4 13.14 -1.60 16.53
C VAL A 4 11.98 -0.94 17.29
N SER A 5 11.79 -1.28 18.57
CA SER A 5 10.74 -0.72 19.42
C SER A 5 11.02 0.74 19.83
N GLU A 6 12.29 1.15 19.77
CA GLU A 6 12.75 2.47 20.15
C GLU A 6 13.84 2.95 19.19
N VAL A 7 13.87 4.23 18.89
CA VAL A 7 14.88 4.84 18.02
C VAL A 7 15.12 6.29 18.43
N SER A 8 16.37 6.73 18.44
CA SER A 8 16.68 8.13 18.72
C SER A 8 16.35 9.02 17.53
N ILE A 9 16.00 10.28 17.80
CA ILE A 9 15.75 11.28 16.76
C ILE A 9 17.01 11.51 15.92
N ASP A 10 18.21 11.43 16.50
CA ASP A 10 19.46 11.58 15.77
C ASP A 10 19.68 10.42 14.78
N GLN A 11 19.35 9.18 15.19
CA GLN A 11 19.38 8.04 14.28
C GLN A 11 18.37 8.21 13.14
N LEU A 12 17.15 8.69 13.43
CA LEU A 12 16.17 8.99 12.39
C LEU A 12 16.67 10.07 11.42
N CYS A 13 17.35 11.11 11.92
CA CYS A 13 17.94 12.14 11.05
C CYS A 13 19.01 11.55 10.12
N GLN A 14 19.83 10.63 10.62
CA GLN A 14 20.86 9.96 9.82
C GLN A 14 20.26 9.04 8.75
N GLU A 15 19.27 8.21 9.11
CA GLU A 15 18.65 7.25 8.18
C GLU A 15 17.78 7.92 7.12
N THR A 16 17.15 9.05 7.45
CA THR A 16 16.23 9.75 6.55
C THR A 16 16.88 10.92 5.80
N GLU A 17 18.10 11.31 6.19
CA GLU A 17 18.78 12.52 5.73
C GLU A 17 17.96 13.81 5.96
N LEU A 18 17.02 13.78 6.92
CA LEU A 18 16.17 14.92 7.26
C LEU A 18 16.72 15.69 8.47
N LYS A 19 16.43 16.99 8.50
CA LYS A 19 16.71 17.82 9.68
C LYS A 19 15.79 17.44 10.84
N LYS A 20 16.31 17.52 12.06
CA LYS A 20 15.60 17.24 13.33
C LYS A 20 14.20 17.84 13.40
N GLN A 21 14.04 19.12 13.05
CA GLN A 21 12.72 19.78 13.06
C GLN A 21 11.73 19.15 12.08
N ARG A 22 12.18 18.70 10.90
CA ARG A 22 11.30 18.02 9.94
C ARG A 22 10.91 16.63 10.42
N VAL A 23 11.84 15.90 11.06
CA VAL A 23 11.55 14.60 11.68
C VAL A 23 10.46 14.75 12.74
N TYR A 24 10.60 15.72 13.66
CA TYR A 24 9.58 16.02 14.66
C TYR A 24 8.20 16.32 14.04
N ASN A 25 8.15 17.21 13.05
CA ASN A 25 6.90 17.55 12.39
C ASN A 25 6.24 16.32 11.74
N LEU A 26 7.02 15.47 11.06
CA LEU A 26 6.52 14.25 10.45
C LEU A 26 6.00 13.24 11.48
N LEU A 27 6.68 13.11 12.62
CA LEU A 27 6.23 12.23 13.71
C LEU A 27 4.91 12.72 14.29
N ILE A 28 4.76 14.02 14.53
CA ILE A 28 3.52 14.63 15.02
C ILE A 28 2.38 14.47 14.01
N GLU A 29 2.64 14.74 12.72
CA GLU A 29 1.69 14.51 11.63
C GLU A 29 1.24 13.04 11.61
N MET A 30 2.17 12.09 11.72
CA MET A 30 1.89 10.66 11.72
C MET A 30 1.08 10.20 12.94
N ILE A 31 1.38 10.71 14.14
CA ILE A 31 0.60 10.42 15.36
C ILE A 31 -0.84 10.88 15.16
N LYS A 32 -1.03 12.08 14.60
CA LYS A 32 -2.36 12.66 14.36
C LYS A 32 -3.15 11.88 13.31
N ASP A 33 -2.53 11.54 12.19
CA ASP A 33 -3.20 10.84 11.09
C ASP A 33 -3.56 9.37 11.44
N LEU A 34 -2.86 8.81 12.44
CA LEU A 34 -3.02 7.42 12.86
C LEU A 34 -3.53 7.29 14.30
N GLU A 35 -4.02 8.36 14.92
CA GLU A 35 -4.34 8.47 16.36
C GLU A 35 -5.22 7.32 16.87
N ASP A 36 -6.20 6.88 16.07
CA ASP A 36 -7.11 5.78 16.42
C ASP A 36 -6.44 4.38 16.46
N THR A 37 -5.22 4.27 15.97
CA THR A 37 -4.60 2.99 15.63
C THR A 37 -3.16 2.85 16.16
N LEU A 38 -2.35 3.90 16.05
CA LEU A 38 -0.92 3.89 16.33
C LEU A 38 -0.64 4.67 17.62
N THR A 39 -0.13 3.98 18.64
CA THR A 39 0.46 4.64 19.81
C THR A 39 1.95 4.83 19.58
N LEU A 40 2.42 6.07 19.59
CA LEU A 40 3.83 6.43 19.49
C LEU A 40 4.10 7.52 20.51
N THR A 41 5.16 7.36 21.29
CA THR A 41 5.57 8.31 22.33
C THR A 41 6.93 8.89 21.99
N ILE A 42 7.11 10.19 22.22
CA ILE A 42 8.40 10.87 22.09
C ILE A 42 8.79 11.38 23.47
N CYS A 43 9.92 10.90 24.00
CA CYS A 43 10.45 11.27 25.30
C CYS A 43 11.97 11.39 25.19
N ASP A 44 12.55 12.49 25.65
CA ASP A 44 14.01 12.73 25.65
C ASP A 44 14.71 12.40 24.32
N ASP A 45 14.22 12.97 23.21
CA ASP A 45 14.73 12.72 21.85
C ASP A 45 14.72 11.23 21.43
N THR A 46 13.91 10.41 22.08
CA THR A 46 13.69 8.99 21.76
C THR A 46 12.24 8.78 21.36
N VAL A 47 12.04 8.07 20.25
CA VAL A 47 10.74 7.65 19.74
C VAL A 47 10.53 6.20 20.12
N SER A 48 9.46 5.91 20.85
CA SER A 48 9.11 4.54 21.27
C SER A 48 7.72 4.15 20.75
N ILE A 49 7.60 2.87 20.39
CA ILE A 49 6.36 2.26 19.90
C ILE A 49 6.05 1.04 20.76
N PRO A 50 4.82 0.89 21.31
CA PRO A 50 4.48 -0.27 22.13
C PRO A 50 4.65 -1.60 21.37
N TYR A 51 5.09 -2.64 22.09
CA TYR A 51 5.38 -3.96 21.54
C TYR A 51 4.23 -4.56 20.70
N LYS A 52 2.97 -4.33 21.10
CA LYS A 52 1.79 -4.81 20.37
C LYS A 52 1.66 -4.18 18.99
N THR A 53 1.96 -2.89 18.87
CA THR A 53 2.00 -2.15 17.60
C THR A 53 3.18 -2.61 16.74
N TYR A 54 4.33 -2.86 17.36
CA TYR A 54 5.51 -3.40 16.70
C TYR A 54 5.24 -4.76 16.02
N GLN A 55 4.55 -5.68 16.71
CA GLN A 55 4.21 -7.00 16.14
C GLN A 55 3.18 -6.93 15.01
N LEU A 56 2.32 -5.91 15.00
CA LEU A 56 1.25 -5.72 14.01
C LEU A 56 1.52 -4.49 13.14
N LYS A 57 2.73 -4.35 12.61
CA LYS A 57 3.16 -3.18 11.85
C LYS A 57 2.44 -2.98 10.50
N MET A 58 1.99 -4.06 9.87
CA MET A 58 1.46 -4.03 8.49
C MET A 58 0.18 -3.20 8.31
N PRO A 59 -0.84 -3.29 9.18
CA PRO A 59 -2.01 -2.42 9.14
C PRO A 59 -1.67 -0.91 9.07
N TYR A 60 -0.67 -0.45 9.83
CA TYR A 60 -0.26 0.96 9.84
C TYR A 60 0.33 1.39 8.51
N PHE A 61 1.23 0.58 7.96
CA PHE A 61 1.82 0.85 6.64
C PHE A 61 0.75 0.86 5.55
N LYS A 62 -0.20 -0.09 5.56
CA LYS A 62 -1.32 -0.11 4.60
C LYS A 62 -2.17 1.15 4.69
N LYS A 63 -2.50 1.63 5.90
CA LYS A 63 -3.24 2.90 6.09
C LYS A 63 -2.48 4.09 5.53
N LEU A 64 -1.15 4.15 5.74
CA LEU A 64 -0.30 5.17 5.15
C LEU A 64 -0.28 5.08 3.61
N TYR A 65 -0.08 3.87 3.06
CA TYR A 65 -0.04 3.66 1.61
C TYR A 65 -1.34 4.04 0.90
N GLN A 66 -2.48 3.85 1.56
CA GLN A 66 -3.80 4.26 1.05
C GLN A 66 -3.90 5.78 0.84
N THR A 67 -3.04 6.60 1.46
CA THR A 67 -2.98 8.06 1.21
C THR A 67 -2.21 8.43 -0.07
N SER A 68 -1.42 7.51 -0.63
CA SER A 68 -0.51 7.79 -1.74
C SER A 68 -1.25 7.97 -3.07
N ILE A 69 -1.26 9.21 -3.59
CA ILE A 69 -1.85 9.50 -4.91
C ILE A 69 -1.17 8.70 -6.04
N PHE A 70 0.10 8.36 -5.89
CA PHE A 70 0.79 7.50 -6.86
C PHE A 70 0.21 6.09 -6.90
N LEU A 71 0.00 5.47 -5.72
CA LEU A 71 -0.59 4.13 -5.64
C LEU A 71 -2.06 4.15 -6.07
N LYS A 72 -2.81 5.19 -5.70
CA LYS A 72 -4.19 5.38 -6.17
C LYS A 72 -4.27 5.54 -7.68
N MET A 73 -3.34 6.28 -8.30
CA MET A 73 -3.24 6.40 -9.76
C MET A 73 -2.91 5.06 -10.41
N LEU A 74 -2.01 4.25 -9.84
CA LEU A 74 -1.77 2.89 -10.34
C LEU A 74 -3.04 2.03 -10.30
N CYS A 75 -3.80 2.09 -9.22
CA CYS A 75 -5.08 1.38 -9.09
C CYS A 75 -6.09 1.87 -10.13
N PHE A 76 -6.25 3.18 -10.29
CA PHE A 76 -7.11 3.78 -11.31
C PHE A 76 -6.76 3.31 -12.74
N LEU A 77 -5.47 3.17 -13.05
CA LEU A 77 -5.05 2.70 -14.37
C LEU A 77 -5.32 1.20 -14.61
N ILE A 78 -5.57 0.43 -13.55
CA ILE A 78 -5.88 -1.00 -13.61
C ILE A 78 -7.39 -1.26 -13.54
N GLU A 79 -8.11 -0.36 -12.86
CA GLU A 79 -9.54 -0.46 -12.59
C GLU A 79 -10.32 -0.74 -13.91
N PRO A 80 -11.20 -1.76 -13.93
CA PRO A 80 -11.99 -2.06 -15.11
C PRO A 80 -12.99 -0.93 -15.38
N GLY A 81 -13.16 -0.57 -16.66
CA GLY A 81 -14.14 0.42 -17.10
C GLY A 81 -13.51 1.66 -17.74
N GLU A 82 -14.34 2.56 -18.27
CA GLU A 82 -13.89 3.74 -19.02
C GLU A 82 -13.85 5.00 -18.17
N LEU A 83 -13.23 4.92 -16.97
CA LEU A 83 -13.08 6.11 -16.14
C LEU A 83 -12.12 7.11 -16.79
N SER A 84 -12.54 8.38 -16.83
CA SER A 84 -11.72 9.45 -17.36
C SER A 84 -10.72 9.93 -16.31
N LEU A 85 -9.62 10.54 -16.76
CA LEU A 85 -8.67 11.17 -15.82
C LEU A 85 -9.34 12.31 -15.03
N HIS A 86 -10.39 12.92 -15.59
CA HIS A 86 -11.18 13.94 -14.91
C HIS A 86 -11.94 13.37 -13.71
N ASP A 87 -12.46 12.16 -13.82
CA ASP A 87 -13.13 11.48 -12.70
C ASP A 87 -12.16 11.20 -11.57
N PHE A 88 -10.94 10.76 -11.90
CA PHE A 88 -9.85 10.60 -10.93
C PHE A 88 -9.48 11.92 -10.24
N ILE A 89 -9.33 13.00 -11.01
CA ILE A 89 -9.01 14.35 -10.49
C ILE A 89 -10.05 14.79 -9.45
N LYS A 90 -11.34 14.61 -9.76
CA LYS A 90 -12.43 14.93 -8.85
C LYS A 90 -12.44 14.04 -7.61
N ARG A 91 -12.28 12.72 -7.78
CA ARG A 91 -12.29 11.73 -6.69
C ARG A 91 -11.18 11.99 -5.67
N GLU A 92 -9.99 12.35 -6.15
CA GLU A 92 -8.82 12.55 -5.29
C GLU A 92 -8.57 14.01 -4.89
N TYR A 93 -9.41 14.95 -5.33
CA TYR A 93 -9.30 16.39 -5.03
C TYR A 93 -7.91 16.98 -5.34
N ILE A 94 -7.33 16.63 -6.49
CA ILE A 94 -6.02 17.13 -6.93
C ILE A 94 -6.16 18.07 -8.13
N SER A 95 -5.14 18.89 -8.39
CA SER A 95 -5.11 19.70 -9.61
C SER A 95 -4.84 18.84 -10.86
N GLN A 96 -5.31 19.31 -12.01
CA GLN A 96 -5.05 18.69 -13.30
C GLN A 96 -3.55 18.51 -13.55
N ALA A 97 -2.74 19.54 -13.30
CA ALA A 97 -1.29 19.48 -13.46
C ALA A 97 -0.66 18.36 -12.59
N THR A 98 -1.11 18.22 -11.34
CA THR A 98 -0.66 17.15 -10.44
C THR A 98 -1.04 15.77 -10.98
N ALA A 99 -2.27 15.60 -11.47
CA ALA A 99 -2.72 14.33 -12.05
C ALA A 99 -1.88 13.92 -13.27
N TYR A 100 -1.59 14.84 -14.19
CA TYR A 100 -0.75 14.57 -15.36
C TYR A 100 0.69 14.19 -14.97
N ARG A 101 1.27 14.90 -13.99
CA ARG A 101 2.61 14.59 -13.47
C ARG A 101 2.66 13.19 -12.85
N ILE A 102 1.68 12.86 -12.01
CA ILE A 102 1.62 11.55 -11.34
C ILE A 102 1.39 10.42 -12.36
N ARG A 103 0.45 10.59 -13.29
CA ARG A 103 0.23 9.64 -14.39
C ARG A 103 1.50 9.41 -15.21
N THR A 104 2.28 10.45 -15.46
CA THR A 104 3.58 10.34 -16.14
C THR A 104 4.58 9.53 -15.34
N ASN A 105 4.63 9.71 -14.02
CA ASN A 105 5.48 8.90 -13.15
C ASN A 105 5.03 7.43 -13.12
N CYS A 106 3.72 7.17 -13.04
CA CYS A 106 3.16 5.81 -13.13
C CYS A 106 3.54 5.15 -14.46
N ARG A 107 3.43 5.87 -15.59
CA ARG A 107 3.87 5.39 -16.91
C ARG A 107 5.36 5.02 -16.94
N LYS A 108 6.22 5.86 -16.36
CA LYS A 108 7.66 5.57 -16.25
C LYS A 108 7.92 4.31 -15.44
N TYR A 109 7.24 4.15 -14.30
CA TYR A 109 7.35 2.95 -13.47
C TYR A 109 6.85 1.70 -14.21
N LEU A 110 5.66 1.75 -14.79
CA LEU A 110 5.06 0.63 -15.54
C LEU A 110 5.98 0.17 -16.67
N LYS A 111 6.58 1.10 -17.41
CA LYS A 111 7.55 0.78 -18.46
C LYS A 111 8.77 0.00 -17.93
N LYS A 112 9.28 0.36 -16.75
CA LYS A 112 10.41 -0.35 -16.11
C LYS A 112 10.06 -1.80 -15.74
N VAL A 113 8.81 -2.06 -15.37
CA VAL A 113 8.33 -3.42 -15.04
C VAL A 113 7.77 -4.18 -16.26
N GLY A 114 7.95 -3.64 -17.47
CA GLY A 114 7.50 -4.24 -18.74
C GLY A 114 5.99 -4.21 -18.95
N LEU A 115 5.34 -3.18 -18.41
CA LEU A 115 3.96 -2.82 -18.67
C LEU A 115 3.92 -1.46 -19.39
N ASN A 116 2.78 -1.07 -19.93
CA ASN A 116 2.57 0.24 -20.54
C ASN A 116 1.18 0.77 -20.20
N VAL A 117 0.88 1.99 -20.61
CA VAL A 117 -0.45 2.60 -20.46
C VAL A 117 -0.96 3.02 -21.82
N ARG A 118 -2.09 2.46 -22.25
CA ARG A 118 -2.83 2.92 -23.43
C ARG A 118 -4.11 3.60 -22.94
N GLN A 119 -4.32 4.85 -23.36
CA GLN A 119 -5.36 5.71 -22.76
C GLN A 119 -5.22 5.72 -21.23
N ASN A 120 -6.21 5.23 -20.48
CA ASN A 120 -6.18 5.16 -19.01
C ASN A 120 -6.04 3.73 -18.49
N HIS A 121 -5.56 2.79 -19.32
CA HIS A 121 -5.47 1.39 -18.94
C HIS A 121 -4.05 0.87 -19.02
N VAL A 122 -3.68 0.10 -18.00
CA VAL A 122 -2.45 -0.70 -18.03
C VAL A 122 -2.60 -1.79 -19.09
N VAL A 123 -1.60 -1.91 -19.96
CA VAL A 123 -1.51 -2.93 -21.00
C VAL A 123 -0.15 -3.62 -20.95
N GLY A 124 -0.10 -4.88 -21.36
CA GLY A 124 1.10 -5.70 -21.34
C GLY A 124 0.78 -7.17 -21.11
N PRO A 125 1.78 -8.00 -20.79
CA PRO A 125 1.55 -9.41 -20.47
C PRO A 125 0.63 -9.54 -19.24
N GLU A 126 -0.46 -10.28 -19.40
CA GLU A 126 -1.52 -10.43 -18.38
C GLU A 126 -0.97 -10.88 -17.01
N TYR A 127 -0.02 -11.82 -17.00
CA TYR A 127 0.58 -12.30 -15.75
C TYR A 127 1.29 -11.18 -14.96
N ARG A 128 1.85 -10.17 -15.64
CA ARG A 128 2.50 -9.02 -14.98
C ARG A 128 1.49 -8.05 -14.40
N ILE A 129 0.37 -7.86 -15.10
CA ILE A 129 -0.75 -7.05 -14.59
C ILE A 129 -1.32 -7.72 -13.34
N ARG A 130 -1.55 -9.03 -13.37
CA ARG A 130 -2.00 -9.82 -12.21
C ARG A 130 -1.02 -9.76 -11.04
N PHE A 131 0.28 -9.85 -11.32
CA PHE A 131 1.31 -9.69 -10.29
C PHE A 131 1.28 -8.28 -9.68
N LEU A 132 1.11 -7.24 -10.49
CA LEU A 132 0.98 -5.87 -10.00
C LEU A 132 -0.27 -5.70 -9.12
N ILE A 133 -1.42 -6.25 -9.52
CA ILE A 133 -2.65 -6.25 -8.72
C ILE A 133 -2.40 -6.94 -7.37
N ALA A 134 -1.82 -8.14 -7.39
CA ALA A 134 -1.51 -8.90 -6.18
C ALA A 134 -0.55 -8.15 -5.26
N LEU A 135 0.48 -7.51 -5.82
CA LEU A 135 1.43 -6.68 -5.08
C LEU A 135 0.73 -5.46 -4.43
N LEU A 136 -0.09 -4.73 -5.19
CA LEU A 136 -0.86 -3.59 -4.70
C LEU A 136 -1.80 -3.98 -3.56
N HIS A 137 -2.45 -5.13 -3.67
CA HIS A 137 -3.33 -5.64 -2.62
C HIS A 137 -2.55 -6.14 -1.39
N TYR A 138 -1.61 -7.07 -1.58
CA TYR A 138 -0.91 -7.73 -0.48
C TYR A 138 0.01 -6.79 0.30
N GLN A 139 0.91 -6.09 -0.41
CA GLN A 139 1.95 -5.26 0.19
C GLN A 139 1.40 -3.90 0.62
N PHE A 140 0.58 -3.28 -0.23
CA PHE A 140 0.16 -1.89 -0.05
C PHE A 140 -1.26 -1.74 0.50
N GLY A 141 -2.06 -2.82 0.56
CA GLY A 141 -3.43 -2.75 1.05
C GLY A 141 -4.39 -2.01 0.12
N MET A 142 -4.07 -1.98 -1.18
CA MET A 142 -4.91 -1.35 -2.21
C MET A 142 -5.84 -2.39 -2.83
N THR A 143 -7.13 -2.31 -2.51
CA THR A 143 -8.16 -3.21 -3.06
C THR A 143 -8.62 -2.70 -4.42
N ILE A 144 -8.31 -3.45 -5.48
CA ILE A 144 -8.74 -3.16 -6.87
C ILE A 144 -9.98 -3.99 -7.23
N TYR A 145 -10.04 -5.23 -6.73
CA TYR A 145 -11.18 -6.12 -6.88
C TYR A 145 -11.63 -6.55 -5.50
N ASP A 146 -12.93 -6.47 -5.25
CA ASP A 146 -13.50 -7.01 -4.02
C ASP A 146 -13.40 -8.53 -4.06
N PHE A 147 -12.58 -9.06 -3.16
CA PHE A 147 -12.40 -10.49 -2.97
C PHE A 147 -13.06 -10.91 -1.66
N ASP A 148 -14.37 -11.13 -1.72
CA ASP A 148 -15.19 -11.42 -0.55
C ASP A 148 -14.94 -12.83 0.02
N LYS A 149 -15.50 -13.09 1.21
CA LYS A 149 -15.41 -14.42 1.87
C LYS A 149 -15.94 -15.55 0.97
N THR A 150 -16.97 -15.28 0.18
CA THR A 150 -17.55 -16.26 -0.74
C THR A 150 -16.55 -16.65 -1.83
N SER A 151 -15.87 -15.68 -2.42
CA SER A 151 -14.85 -15.88 -3.44
C SER A 151 -13.61 -16.59 -2.87
N MET A 152 -13.21 -16.23 -1.65
CA MET A 152 -12.17 -16.94 -0.89
C MET A 152 -12.52 -18.41 -0.69
N ASN A 153 -13.72 -18.72 -0.23
CA ASN A 153 -14.15 -20.10 -0.02
C ASN A 153 -14.09 -20.92 -1.30
N LYS A 154 -14.50 -20.35 -2.44
CA LYS A 154 -14.41 -21.01 -3.75
C LYS A 154 -12.96 -21.33 -4.12
N VAL A 155 -12.02 -20.40 -3.89
CA VAL A 155 -10.59 -20.64 -4.16
C VAL A 155 -10.03 -21.71 -3.24
N VAL A 156 -10.32 -21.66 -1.94
CA VAL A 156 -9.88 -22.69 -0.98
C VAL A 156 -10.43 -24.07 -1.37
N SER A 157 -11.71 -24.16 -1.71
CA SER A 157 -12.31 -25.40 -2.20
C SER A 157 -11.64 -25.90 -3.47
N LEU A 158 -11.33 -25.02 -4.43
CA LEU A 158 -10.61 -25.41 -5.64
C LEU A 158 -9.22 -25.97 -5.32
N ILE A 159 -8.45 -25.32 -4.43
CA ILE A 159 -7.10 -25.76 -4.05
C ILE A 159 -7.14 -27.15 -3.41
N ILE A 160 -8.03 -27.36 -2.44
CA ILE A 160 -8.17 -28.66 -1.73
C ILE A 160 -8.61 -29.75 -2.71
N ASN A 161 -9.58 -29.46 -3.59
CA ASN A 161 -10.07 -30.44 -4.56
C ASN A 161 -9.04 -30.75 -5.67
N SER A 162 -8.13 -29.83 -5.94
CA SER A 162 -7.10 -29.99 -6.98
C SER A 162 -5.81 -30.64 -6.45
N ASN A 163 -5.63 -30.71 -5.13
CA ASN A 163 -4.45 -31.31 -4.52
C ASN A 163 -4.81 -32.02 -3.20
N GLN A 164 -4.90 -33.34 -3.26
CA GLN A 164 -5.25 -34.20 -2.12
C GLN A 164 -4.26 -34.14 -0.95
N ALA A 165 -3.05 -33.59 -1.17
CA ALA A 165 -2.06 -33.39 -0.12
C ALA A 165 -2.26 -32.11 0.72
N ILE A 166 -3.13 -31.19 0.28
CA ILE A 166 -3.39 -29.91 0.97
C ILE A 166 -4.70 -30.03 1.75
N THR A 167 -4.63 -29.83 3.07
CA THR A 167 -5.82 -29.83 3.93
C THR A 167 -6.38 -28.43 4.12
N LEU A 168 -7.62 -28.33 4.62
CA LEU A 168 -8.23 -27.05 5.00
C LEU A 168 -7.37 -26.29 6.03
N ASN A 169 -6.71 -27.01 6.94
CA ASN A 169 -5.79 -26.43 7.93
C ASN A 169 -4.52 -25.85 7.31
N ASP A 170 -4.13 -26.29 6.12
CA ASP A 170 -2.96 -25.75 5.42
C ASP A 170 -3.34 -24.52 4.60
N ALA A 171 -4.54 -24.52 4.01
CA ALA A 171 -5.07 -23.38 3.26
C ALA A 171 -5.47 -22.19 4.16
N SER A 172 -5.84 -22.42 5.43
CA SER A 172 -6.27 -21.39 6.37
C SER A 172 -5.14 -20.66 7.10
N LYS A 173 -3.89 -21.11 6.96
CA LYS A 173 -2.70 -20.47 7.56
C LYS A 173 -2.22 -19.22 6.82
N ALA A 174 -2.82 -18.89 5.67
CA ALA A 174 -2.49 -17.67 4.95
C ALA A 174 -3.01 -16.45 5.73
N PRO A 175 -2.14 -15.51 6.15
CA PRO A 175 -2.56 -14.35 6.91
C PRO A 175 -3.33 -13.41 5.97
N TYR A 176 -4.62 -13.19 6.27
CA TYR A 176 -5.41 -12.09 5.70
C TYR A 176 -5.44 -10.93 6.69
#